data_AF-Q39634-F1
#
_entry.id   AF-Q39634-F1
#
_cell.length_a   1.000
_cell.length_b   1.000
_cell.length_c   1.000
_cell.angle_alpha   90.00
_cell.angle_beta   90.00
_cell.angle_gamma   90.00
#
_symmetry.space_group_name_H-M   'P 1'
#
loop_
_entity.id
_entity.type
_entity.pdbx_description
1 polymer ?
#
loop_
_entity_poly.entity_id
_entity_poly.type
_entity_poly.pdbx_seq_one_letter_code
_entity_poly.pdbx_strand_id
1 'polypeptide(L)'
;ERVVHARGASAKGFLRVTHDITNLSCADFLRAPGVQTPVIVRFSTVIHERGSPETLRDPRGFAVKFYTREVRILVVYAFIGCT
;
A
#
# COMPACT_ATOMS: atom_id res chain seq x y z
N GLU A 1 -19.39 -6.13 -4.20
CA GLU A 1 -18.76 -5.14 -3.29
C GLU A 1 -17.77 -5.87 -2.39
N ARG A 2 -16.68 -5.24 -1.90
CA ARG A 2 -15.86 -5.87 -0.84
C ARG A 2 -16.59 -5.66 0.49
N VAL A 3 -16.65 -6.70 1.33
CA VAL A 3 -17.33 -6.70 2.65
C VAL A 3 -16.90 -5.52 3.54
N VAL A 4 -15.63 -5.13 3.43
CA VAL A 4 -15.04 -3.89 3.95
C VAL A 4 -14.08 -3.35 2.90
N HIS A 5 -13.79 -2.03 2.87
CA HIS A 5 -13.02 -1.39 1.79
C HIS A 5 -13.72 -1.28 0.42
N ALA A 6 -15.03 -0.99 0.42
CA ALA A 6 -15.86 -0.93 -0.77
C ALA A 6 -15.47 0.20 -1.76
N ARG A 7 -15.13 1.38 -1.24
CA ARG A 7 -14.64 2.54 -2.01
C ARG A 7 -13.12 2.62 -1.91
N GLY A 8 -12.45 2.83 -3.04
CA GLY A 8 -11.01 3.01 -3.04
C GLY A 8 -10.42 3.31 -4.40
N ALA A 9 -9.39 4.14 -4.42
CA ALA A 9 -8.62 4.49 -5.62
C ALA A 9 -7.31 3.70 -5.63
N SER A 10 -6.84 3.33 -6.82
CA SER A 10 -5.56 2.64 -6.99
C SER A 10 -4.61 3.49 -7.83
N ALA A 11 -3.34 3.53 -7.46
CA ALA A 11 -2.28 4.18 -8.21
C ALA A 11 -1.15 3.19 -8.49
N LYS A 12 -0.54 3.30 -9.67
CA LYS A 12 0.65 2.54 -10.05
C LYS A 12 1.87 3.44 -9.89
N GLY A 13 2.96 2.87 -9.39
CA GLY A 13 4.21 3.59 -9.21
C GLY A 13 5.39 2.64 -9.08
N PHE A 14 6.51 3.19 -8.63
CA PHE A 14 7.73 2.43 -8.38
C PHE A 14 8.29 2.78 -7.01
N LEU A 15 8.66 1.79 -6.23
CA LEU A 15 9.45 1.97 -5.01
C LEU A 15 10.92 2.02 -5.39
N ARG A 16 11.64 3.06 -4.96
CA ARG A 16 13.10 3.15 -5.05
C ARG A 16 13.69 3.08 -3.65
N VAL A 17 14.60 2.14 -3.43
CA VAL A 17 15.35 2.02 -2.18
C VAL A 17 16.41 3.14 -2.12
N THR A 18 16.42 3.91 -1.04
CA THR A 18 17.36 5.03 -0.84
C THR A 18 18.61 4.62 -0.07
N HIS A 19 18.47 3.70 0.88
CA HIS A 19 19.54 3.23 1.76
C HIS A 19 19.55 1.71 1.78
N ASP A 20 20.75 1.13 1.91
CA ASP A 20 20.89 -0.31 2.06
C ASP A 20 20.40 -0.75 3.46
N ILE A 21 19.48 -1.72 3.47
CA ILE A 21 18.90 -2.31 4.68
C ILE A 21 19.04 -3.84 4.70
N THR A 22 19.98 -4.39 3.94
CA THR A 22 20.33 -5.82 3.92
C THR A 22 20.57 -6.40 5.31
N ASN A 23 21.03 -5.60 6.26
CA ASN A 23 21.23 -6.02 7.65
C ASN A 23 19.93 -6.35 8.40
N LEU A 24 18.77 -5.85 7.95
CA LEU A 24 17.47 -6.01 8.61
C LEU A 24 16.51 -6.93 7.85
N SER A 25 16.70 -7.10 6.54
CA SER A 25 15.81 -7.91 5.72
C SER A 25 16.56 -8.60 4.58
N CYS A 26 16.28 -9.89 4.40
CA CYS A 26 16.78 -10.67 3.27
C CYS A 26 15.98 -10.47 1.98
N ALA A 27 15.05 -9.50 1.95
CA ALA A 27 14.16 -9.32 0.81
C ALA A 27 14.89 -8.67 -0.38
N ASP A 28 14.89 -9.35 -1.54
CA ASP A 28 15.63 -8.93 -2.73
C ASP A 28 15.32 -7.51 -3.23
N PHE A 29 14.07 -7.07 -3.09
CA PHE A 29 13.65 -5.73 -3.52
C PHE A 29 14.18 -4.60 -2.64
N LEU A 30 14.83 -4.93 -1.52
CA LEU A 30 15.43 -4.01 -0.55
C LEU A 30 16.97 -4.07 -0.52
N ARG A 31 17.59 -5.00 -1.27
CA ARG A 31 19.04 -5.31 -1.14
C ARG A 31 19.98 -4.27 -1.69
N ALA A 32 19.57 -3.45 -2.65
CA ALA A 32 20.47 -2.49 -3.28
C ALA A 32 19.80 -1.11 -3.44
N PRO A 33 20.50 -0.03 -3.05
CA PRO A 33 20.01 1.32 -3.28
C PRO A 33 19.89 1.58 -4.78
N GLY A 34 18.79 2.22 -5.18
CA GLY A 34 18.49 2.51 -6.58
C GLY A 34 17.69 1.44 -7.34
N VAL A 35 17.46 0.26 -6.76
CA VAL A 35 16.56 -0.75 -7.35
C VAL A 35 15.14 -0.20 -7.38
N GLN A 36 14.53 -0.23 -8.56
CA GLN A 36 13.14 0.17 -8.77
C GLN A 36 12.24 -1.06 -8.80
N THR A 37 11.33 -1.13 -7.84
CA THR A 37 10.33 -2.21 -7.77
C THR A 37 8.97 -1.66 -8.14
N PRO A 38 8.28 -2.21 -9.17
CA PRO A 38 6.94 -1.77 -9.50
C PRO A 38 5.97 -2.05 -8.35
N VAL A 39 5.17 -1.05 -7.99
CA VAL A 39 4.19 -1.14 -6.91
C VAL A 39 2.82 -0.66 -7.37
N ILE A 40 1.79 -1.26 -6.77
CA ILE A 40 0.43 -0.75 -6.88
C ILE A 40 -0.06 -0.45 -5.48
N VAL A 41 -0.47 0.80 -5.28
CA VAL A 41 -1.05 1.27 -4.02
C VAL A 41 -2.56 1.35 -4.20
N ARG A 42 -3.30 0.94 -3.19
CA ARG A 42 -4.75 1.11 -3.11
C ARG A 42 -5.11 1.82 -1.80
N PHE A 43 -5.72 2.98 -1.94
CA PHE A 43 -6.37 3.71 -0.85
C PHE A 43 -7.83 3.28 -0.77
N SER A 44 -8.39 3.16 0.43
CA SER A 44 -9.80 2.82 0.59
C SER A 44 -10.40 3.27 1.91
N THR A 45 -11.70 3.53 1.95
CA THR A 45 -12.47 3.77 3.17
C THR A 45 -12.99 2.45 3.73
N VAL A 46 -13.08 2.28 5.04
CA VAL A 46 -13.38 0.99 5.69
C VAL A 46 -14.88 0.76 5.88
N ILE A 47 -15.59 1.74 6.45
CA ILE A 47 -16.94 1.55 7.03
C ILE A 47 -18.03 1.82 5.99
N HIS A 48 -17.76 2.74 5.06
CA HIS A 48 -18.78 3.24 4.16
C HIS A 48 -18.82 2.51 2.80
N GLU A 49 -20.04 2.31 2.30
CA GLU A 49 -20.36 1.72 0.99
C GLU A 49 -19.82 2.54 -0.19
N ARG A 50 -19.82 1.95 -1.39
CA ARG A 50 -19.25 2.57 -2.60
C ARG A 50 -19.82 3.97 -2.90
N GLY A 51 -21.01 4.34 -2.42
CA GLY A 51 -21.66 5.64 -2.69
C GLY A 51 -21.27 6.80 -1.75
N SER A 52 -20.53 6.56 -0.68
CA SER A 52 -20.35 7.57 0.39
C SER A 52 -19.33 8.67 0.08
N PRO A 53 -19.51 9.88 0.64
CA PRO A 53 -18.60 11.01 0.43
C PRO A 53 -17.21 10.74 1.01
N GLU A 54 -16.18 11.10 0.22
CA GLU A 54 -14.77 10.76 0.46
C GLU A 54 -14.13 11.54 1.63
N THR A 55 -14.83 12.55 2.15
CA THR A 55 -14.39 13.42 3.27
C THR A 55 -14.89 12.97 4.64
N LEU A 56 -15.66 11.88 4.72
CA LEU A 56 -16.17 11.37 6.00
C LEU A 56 -15.05 10.81 6.89
N ARG A 57 -15.19 11.04 8.20
CA ARG A 57 -14.28 10.52 9.23
C ARG A 57 -14.39 9.01 9.29
N ASP A 58 -13.41 8.33 8.69
CA ASP A 58 -13.41 6.89 8.55
C ASP A 58 -11.97 6.40 8.36
N PRO A 59 -11.58 5.25 8.94
CA PRO A 59 -10.23 4.73 8.80
C PRO A 59 -9.87 4.52 7.33
N ARG A 60 -8.72 5.06 6.91
CA ARG A 60 -8.24 4.90 5.54
C ARG A 60 -7.31 3.70 5.47
N GLY A 61 -7.70 2.70 4.69
CA GLY A 61 -6.85 1.56 4.34
C GLY A 61 -5.85 1.95 3.26
N PHE A 62 -4.58 1.66 3.51
CA PHE A 62 -3.44 1.86 2.62
C PHE A 62 -2.80 0.51 2.32
N ALA A 63 -3.10 -0.06 1.16
CA ALA A 63 -2.54 -1.34 0.74
C ALA A 63 -1.51 -1.15 -0.37
N VAL A 64 -0.28 -1.60 -0.15
CA VAL A 64 0.81 -1.55 -1.14
C VAL A 64 1.16 -2.96 -1.57
N LYS A 65 1.05 -3.22 -2.87
CA LYS A 65 1.46 -4.48 -3.50
C LYS A 65 2.78 -4.30 -4.22
N PHE A 66 3.78 -5.05 -3.79
CA PHE A 66 5.12 -5.08 -4.38
C PHE A 66 5.21 -6.22 -5.40
N TYR A 67 5.60 -5.87 -6.62
CA TYR A 67 5.86 -6.84 -7.68
C TYR A 67 7.36 -7.13 -7.70
N THR A 68 7.79 -8.06 -6.83
CA THR A 68 9.18 -8.52 -6.77
C THR A 68 9.37 -9.78 -7.62
N ARG A 69 10.62 -10.16 -7.90
CA ARG A 69 10.95 -11.31 -8.76
C ARG A 69 10.66 -12.65 -8.08
N GLU A 70 10.82 -12.72 -6.77
CA GLU A 70 10.66 -13.95 -6.00
C GLU A 70 9.23 -14.13 -5.50
N VAL A 71 8.68 -13.11 -4.83
CA VAL A 71 7.38 -13.21 -4.15
C VAL A 71 6.59 -11.91 -4.27
N ARG A 72 5.29 -12.01 -4.56
CA ARG A 72 4.39 -10.85 -4.50
C ARG A 72 4.00 -10.58 -3.06
N ILE A 73 4.55 -9.50 -2.50
CA ILE A 73 4.28 -9.09 -1.13
C ILE A 73 3.17 -8.04 -1.13
N LEU A 74 2.19 -8.20 -0.24
CA LEU A 74 1.16 -7.21 0.02
C LEU A 74 1.32 -6.72 1.45
N VAL A 75 1.49 -5.41 1.60
CA VAL A 75 1.53 -4.77 2.92
C VAL A 75 0.26 -3.93 3.05
N VAL A 76 -0.49 -4.17 4.13
CA VAL A 76 -1.76 -3.47 4.40
C VAL A 76 -1.63 -2.71 5.70
N TYR A 77 -1.79 -1.39 5.61
CA TYR A 77 -1.84 -0.50 6.74
C TYR A 77 -3.23 0.13 6.83
N ALA A 78 -3.64 0.49 8.04
CA ALA A 78 -4.84 1.29 8.28
C ALA A 78 -4.46 2.50 9.12
N PHE A 79 -4.86 3.68 8.69
CA PHE A 79 -4.65 4.92 9.44
C PHE A 79 -6.00 5.48 9.88
N ILE A 80 -6.15 5.68 11.20
CA ILE A 80 -7.29 6.40 11.77
C ILE A 80 -6.87 7.87 11.81
N GLY A 81 -7.35 8.66 10.86
CA GLY A 81 -7.14 10.11 10.90
C GLY A 81 -7.84 10.69 12.13
N CYS A 82 -7.06 11.04 13.15
CA CYS A 82 -7.53 11.81 14.30
C CYS A 82 -7.45 13.30 13.94
N THR A 83 -8.50 13.80 13.31
CA THR A 83 -8.91 15.21 13.39
C THR A 83 -10.24 15.25 14.12
#